data_AF-A0A183HQE7-F1
#
_entry.id   AF-A0A183HQE7-F1
#
_cell.length_a   1.000
_cell.length_b   1.000
_cell.length_c   1.000
_cell.angle_alpha   90.00
_cell.angle_beta   90.00
_cell.angle_gamma   90.00
#
_symmetry.space_group_name_H-M   'P 1'
#
loop_
_entity.id
_entity.type
_entity.pdbx_description
1 polymer ?
#
loop_
_entity_poly.entity_id
_entity_poly.type
_entity_poly.pdbx_seq_one_letter_code
_entity_poly.pdbx_strand_id
1 'polypeptide(L)'
;MFVLSEAKPVHYRKPTSRYEWDVKRYMMVETEDYPILGFHPPEADKGLWGGETVVKGYIQSRPYTKKKILPRQWVPHFFFPRLKSVVAYSEVLDKHMKITVTERTCRLIDHHFGLDLYLLETPEIDIASKLGNKLKREILLLLAKGTYYPNDPERHNYIKQKYAKFVISVEEADWFGLDLNEAC
;
A
#
# COMPACT_ATOMS: atom_id res chain seq x y z
N MET A 1 -5.89 15.76 -4.46
CA MET A 1 -7.03 14.85 -4.23
C MET A 1 -6.97 13.73 -5.27
N PHE A 2 -6.84 12.48 -4.83
CA PHE A 2 -6.64 11.28 -5.66
C PHE A 2 -7.92 10.42 -5.76
N VAL A 3 -9.11 11.03 -5.70
CA VAL A 3 -10.39 10.29 -5.52
C VAL A 3 -10.75 9.41 -6.73
N LEU A 4 -10.20 9.68 -7.92
CA LEU A 4 -10.42 8.91 -9.14
C LEU A 4 -9.15 8.21 -9.68
N SER A 5 -8.07 8.16 -8.89
CA SER A 5 -6.83 7.55 -9.38
C SER A 5 -6.85 6.03 -9.26
N GLU A 6 -6.33 5.36 -10.28
CA GLU A 6 -6.13 3.91 -10.25
C GLU A 6 -5.02 3.52 -9.27
N ALA A 7 -5.23 2.42 -8.56
CA ALA A 7 -4.21 1.83 -7.69
C ALA A 7 -2.99 1.38 -8.50
N LYS A 8 -1.79 1.50 -7.92
CA LYS A 8 -0.58 1.01 -8.58
C LYS A 8 -0.63 -0.51 -8.77
N PRO A 9 -0.14 -1.03 -9.91
CA PRO A 9 -0.13 -2.47 -10.16
C PRO A 9 0.76 -3.20 -9.15
N VAL A 10 0.22 -4.27 -8.55
CA VAL A 10 0.89 -5.05 -7.49
C VAL A 10 1.14 -6.49 -7.94
N HIS A 11 0.05 -7.20 -8.24
CA HIS A 11 0.06 -8.63 -8.55
C HIS A 11 0.19 -8.91 -10.04
N TYR A 12 0.30 -7.86 -10.86
CA TYR A 12 0.39 -7.95 -12.30
C TYR A 12 1.33 -6.88 -12.84
N ARG A 13 1.76 -7.04 -14.09
CA ARG A 13 2.56 -6.04 -14.80
C ARG A 13 1.67 -5.33 -15.80
N LYS A 14 1.56 -4.01 -15.66
CA LYS A 14 0.83 -3.17 -16.61
C LYS A 14 1.50 -3.25 -17.99
N PRO A 15 0.74 -3.35 -19.10
CA PRO A 15 1.30 -3.31 -20.44
C PRO A 15 2.05 -2.00 -20.70
N THR A 16 3.16 -2.07 -21.44
CA THR A 16 4.01 -0.91 -21.71
C THR A 16 3.49 -0.06 -22.87
N SER A 17 2.88 -0.69 -23.88
CA SER A 17 2.33 -0.03 -25.06
C SER A 17 0.83 -0.28 -25.16
N ARG A 18 0.13 0.66 -25.82
CA ARG A 18 -1.30 0.53 -26.14
C ARG A 18 -1.58 -0.55 -27.17
N TYR A 19 -0.62 -0.85 -28.03
CA TYR A 19 -0.75 -1.89 -29.04
C TYR A 19 0.42 -2.86 -28.93
N GLU A 20 0.12 -4.15 -29.12
CA GLU A 20 1.11 -5.22 -29.16
C GLU A 20 0.88 -6.08 -30.40
N TRP A 21 1.98 -6.57 -30.98
CA TRP A 21 1.92 -7.49 -32.11
C TRP A 21 1.63 -8.91 -31.63
N ASP A 22 0.46 -9.46 -31.97
CA ASP A 22 0.14 -10.85 -31.66
C ASP A 22 0.82 -11.79 -32.67
N VAL A 23 1.86 -12.49 -32.21
CA VAL A 23 2.64 -13.45 -33.02
C VAL A 23 1.78 -14.60 -33.55
N LYS A 24 0.68 -14.98 -32.88
CA LYS A 24 -0.17 -16.09 -33.31
C LYS A 24 -1.18 -15.69 -34.37
N ARG A 25 -1.72 -14.48 -34.26
CA ARG A 25 -2.75 -13.95 -35.16
C ARG A 25 -2.19 -13.09 -36.29
N TYR A 26 -0.90 -12.73 -36.22
CA TYR A 26 -0.21 -11.84 -37.16
C TYR A 26 -0.95 -10.51 -37.38
N MET A 27 -1.43 -9.91 -36.28
CA MET A 27 -2.13 -8.63 -36.31
C MET A 27 -1.78 -7.78 -35.09
N MET A 28 -1.91 -6.47 -35.24
CA MET A 28 -1.82 -5.53 -34.11
C MET A 28 -3.11 -5.62 -33.28
N VAL A 29 -2.96 -5.88 -31.98
CA VAL A 29 -4.07 -5.94 -31.03
C VAL A 29 -3.91 -4.79 -30.04
N GLU A 30 -5.02 -4.15 -29.67
CA GLU A 30 -5.03 -3.18 -28.59
C GLU A 30 -4.90 -3.88 -27.24
N THR A 31 -3.93 -3.44 -26.44
CA THR A 31 -3.60 -4.03 -25.16
C THR A 31 -4.43 -3.36 -24.07
N GLU A 32 -5.24 -4.16 -23.40
CA GLU A 32 -6.12 -3.73 -22.31
C GLU A 32 -5.43 -3.92 -20.95
N ASP A 33 -5.66 -2.98 -20.02
CA ASP A 33 -5.16 -3.08 -18.64
C ASP A 33 -6.27 -3.65 -17.75
N TYR A 34 -6.10 -4.91 -17.32
CA TYR A 34 -7.01 -5.57 -16.40
C TYR A 34 -6.34 -5.82 -15.05
N PRO A 35 -6.65 -5.00 -14.03
CA PRO A 35 -6.07 -5.18 -12.71
C PRO A 35 -6.58 -6.46 -12.04
N ILE A 36 -5.67 -7.16 -11.36
CA ILE A 36 -6.03 -8.30 -10.53
C ILE A 36 -6.59 -7.78 -9.19
N LEU A 37 -7.91 -7.86 -9.05
CA LEU A 37 -8.60 -7.52 -7.80
C LEU A 37 -8.41 -8.65 -6.77
N GLY A 38 -7.60 -8.38 -5.76
CA GLY A 38 -7.41 -9.29 -4.63
C GLY A 38 -8.48 -9.12 -3.56
N PHE A 39 -8.60 -10.13 -2.71
CA PHE A 39 -9.40 -10.07 -1.51
C PHE A 39 -8.63 -9.35 -0.40
N HIS A 40 -9.25 -8.32 0.18
CA HIS A 40 -8.70 -7.54 1.29
C HIS A 40 -9.24 -8.07 2.63
N PRO A 41 -8.43 -8.76 3.44
CA PRO A 41 -8.88 -9.29 4.72
C PRO A 41 -8.78 -8.23 5.84
N PRO A 42 -9.58 -8.34 6.92
CA PRO A 42 -9.59 -7.35 8.00
C PRO A 42 -8.25 -7.26 8.76
N GLU A 43 -7.39 -8.28 8.69
CA GLU A 43 -6.04 -8.25 9.22
C GLU A 43 -5.12 -7.29 8.46
N ALA A 44 -5.41 -7.02 7.19
CA ALA A 44 -4.66 -6.07 6.37
C ALA A 44 -4.84 -4.64 6.87
N ASP A 45 -6.04 -4.30 7.36
CA ASP A 45 -6.33 -2.98 7.95
C ASP A 45 -5.57 -2.73 9.25
N LYS A 46 -5.15 -3.78 9.96
CA LYS A 46 -4.36 -3.71 11.20
C LYS A 46 -2.85 -3.66 10.95
N GLY A 47 -2.41 -3.81 9.70
CA GLY A 47 -1.00 -3.83 9.32
C GLY A 47 -0.71 -2.90 8.15
N LEU A 48 0.49 -2.98 7.59
CA LEU A 48 0.86 -2.24 6.38
C LEU A 48 1.30 -3.23 5.29
N TRP A 49 0.38 -3.59 4.40
CA TRP A 49 0.64 -4.58 3.35
C TRP A 49 1.15 -3.95 2.05
N GLY A 50 1.09 -2.61 1.97
CA GLY A 50 1.62 -1.84 0.85
C GLY A 50 0.95 -2.23 -0.46
N GLY A 51 -0.39 -2.32 -0.46
CA GLY A 51 -1.20 -2.72 -1.60
C GLY A 51 -1.24 -4.22 -1.94
N GLU A 52 -0.48 -5.07 -1.24
CA GLU A 52 -0.64 -6.52 -1.38
C GLU A 52 -1.98 -6.99 -0.79
N THR A 53 -2.55 -8.03 -1.37
CA THR A 53 -3.86 -8.59 -1.03
C THR A 53 -3.83 -10.10 -1.27
N VAL A 54 -4.85 -10.82 -0.79
CA VAL A 54 -4.94 -12.27 -1.02
C VAL A 54 -5.57 -12.52 -2.39
N VAL A 55 -4.81 -13.09 -3.32
CA VAL A 55 -5.32 -13.37 -4.67
C VAL A 55 -5.95 -14.77 -4.72
N LYS A 56 -7.19 -14.85 -5.21
CA LYS A 56 -7.89 -16.12 -5.46
C LYS A 56 -7.68 -16.48 -6.93
N GLY A 57 -7.15 -17.67 -7.20
CA GLY A 57 -6.89 -18.08 -8.57
C GLY A 57 -6.82 -19.58 -8.75
N TYR A 58 -6.31 -19.99 -9.91
CA TYR A 58 -6.12 -21.39 -10.26
C TYR A 58 -4.69 -21.61 -10.71
N ILE A 59 -4.11 -22.73 -10.31
CA ILE A 59 -2.82 -23.20 -10.80
C ILE A 59 -3.06 -24.41 -11.69
N GLN A 60 -2.43 -24.42 -12.86
CA GLN A 60 -2.43 -25.58 -13.72
C GLN A 60 -1.52 -26.65 -13.10
N SER A 61 -2.05 -27.84 -12.88
CA SER A 61 -1.22 -28.94 -12.39
C SER A 61 -0.25 -29.43 -13.44
N ARG A 62 0.89 -29.93 -12.97
CA ARG A 62 1.90 -30.55 -13.84
C ARG A 62 1.27 -31.64 -14.72
N PRO A 63 1.59 -31.67 -16.02
CA PRO A 63 1.08 -32.68 -16.92
C PRO A 63 1.51 -34.07 -16.41
N TYR A 64 0.66 -35.08 -16.63
CA TYR A 64 0.88 -36.50 -16.25
C TYR A 64 0.91 -36.83 -14.75
N THR A 65 0.56 -35.90 -13.86
CA THR A 65 0.43 -36.21 -12.43
C THR A 65 -0.82 -37.05 -12.18
N LYS A 66 -0.69 -38.32 -11.75
CA LYS A 66 -1.83 -39.14 -11.32
C LYS A 66 -2.44 -38.56 -10.05
N LYS A 67 -3.63 -37.97 -10.16
CA LYS A 67 -4.36 -37.38 -9.03
C LYS A 67 -5.38 -38.36 -8.47
N LYS A 68 -5.40 -38.53 -7.14
CA LYS A 68 -6.34 -39.46 -6.46
C LYS A 68 -7.76 -38.91 -6.28
N ILE A 69 -7.92 -37.59 -6.09
CA ILE A 69 -9.18 -37.01 -5.58
C ILE A 69 -9.87 -36.09 -6.61
N LEU A 70 -9.12 -35.31 -7.39
CA LEU A 70 -9.67 -34.41 -8.40
C LEU A 70 -8.84 -34.50 -9.69
N PRO A 71 -9.29 -35.21 -10.74
CA PRO A 71 -8.61 -35.26 -12.04
C PRO A 71 -8.80 -33.95 -12.83
N ARG A 72 -8.77 -32.79 -12.14
CA ARG A 72 -8.94 -31.47 -12.76
C ARG A 72 -7.58 -30.91 -13.12
N GLN A 73 -7.42 -30.40 -14.34
CA GLN A 73 -6.17 -29.73 -14.74
C GLN A 73 -5.95 -28.42 -13.96
N TRP A 74 -7.03 -27.74 -13.58
CA TRP A 74 -7.03 -26.49 -12.82
C TRP A 74 -7.31 -26.76 -11.34
N VAL A 75 -6.39 -26.36 -10.47
CA VAL A 75 -6.49 -26.52 -9.02
C VAL A 75 -6.69 -25.15 -8.38
N PRO A 76 -7.77 -24.94 -7.59
CA PRO A 76 -7.98 -23.66 -6.91
C PRO A 76 -6.84 -23.41 -5.90
N HIS A 77 -6.33 -22.19 -5.88
CA HIS A 77 -5.23 -21.78 -5.02
C HIS A 77 -5.43 -20.37 -4.50
N PHE A 78 -5.07 -20.16 -3.23
CA PHE A 78 -4.99 -18.85 -2.62
C PHE A 78 -3.52 -18.42 -2.55
N PHE A 79 -3.20 -17.28 -3.14
CA PHE A 79 -1.88 -16.69 -3.07
C PHE A 79 -1.86 -15.71 -1.91
N PHE A 80 -1.22 -16.11 -0.82
CA PHE A 80 -1.06 -15.29 0.38
C PHE A 80 0.23 -14.46 0.31
N PRO A 81 0.19 -13.19 0.75
CA PRO A 81 1.40 -12.41 0.91
C PRO A 81 2.25 -12.95 2.07
N ARG A 82 3.55 -12.65 2.06
CA ARG A 82 4.47 -13.01 3.16
C ARG A 82 4.49 -11.91 4.20
N LEU A 83 3.87 -12.17 5.35
CA LEU A 83 3.80 -11.23 6.46
C LEU A 83 4.99 -11.41 7.41
N LYS A 84 5.50 -10.30 7.93
CA LYS A 84 6.55 -10.23 8.95
C LYS A 84 6.18 -9.16 9.98
N SER A 85 6.55 -9.37 11.24
CA SER A 85 6.42 -8.32 12.26
C SER A 85 7.72 -7.53 12.34
N VAL A 86 7.64 -6.21 12.14
CA VAL A 86 8.78 -5.30 12.18
C VAL A 86 8.50 -4.18 13.18
N VAL A 87 9.54 -3.72 13.86
CA VAL A 87 9.47 -2.52 14.71
C VAL A 87 9.86 -1.33 13.83
N ALA A 88 8.90 -0.47 13.53
CA ALA A 88 9.11 0.75 12.77
C ALA A 88 9.13 1.96 13.70
N TYR A 89 9.98 2.93 13.39
CA TYR A 89 10.07 4.19 14.11
C TYR A 89 9.47 5.31 13.27
N SER A 90 8.67 6.17 13.90
CA SER A 90 8.17 7.41 13.31
C SER A 90 8.90 8.58 13.94
N GLU A 91 9.51 9.42 13.11
CA GLU A 91 10.26 10.60 13.54
C GLU A 91 9.32 11.69 14.05
N VAL A 92 8.20 11.91 13.34
CA VAL A 92 7.23 12.96 13.69
C VAL A 92 6.48 12.61 14.98
N LEU A 93 6.14 11.34 15.19
CA LEU A 93 5.43 10.88 16.39
C LEU A 93 6.36 10.57 17.58
N ASP A 94 7.67 10.47 17.36
CA ASP A 94 8.70 10.04 18.33
C ASP A 94 8.35 8.70 19.02
N LYS A 95 7.93 7.71 18.22
CA LYS A 95 7.44 6.42 18.73
C LYS A 95 7.91 5.24 17.91
N HIS A 96 8.24 4.16 18.63
CA HIS A 96 8.47 2.84 18.05
C HIS A 96 7.17 2.04 18.08
N MET A 97 6.79 1.45 16.95
CA MET A 97 5.57 0.68 16.78
C MET A 97 5.88 -0.68 16.19
N LYS A 98 5.31 -1.74 16.78
CA LYS A 98 5.38 -3.09 16.20
C LYS A 98 4.24 -3.26 15.21
N ILE A 99 4.56 -3.32 13.91
CA ILE A 99 3.58 -3.39 12.82
C ILE A 99 3.80 -4.67 12.03
N THR A 100 2.71 -5.29 11.57
CA THR A 100 2.76 -6.40 10.62
C THR A 100 2.87 -5.83 9.21
N VAL A 101 3.98 -6.15 8.53
CA VAL A 101 4.33 -5.61 7.21
C VAL A 101 4.60 -6.73 6.21
N THR A 102 4.50 -6.42 4.92
CA THR A 102 5.01 -7.28 3.85
C THR A 102 6.44 -6.88 3.48
N GLU A 103 7.13 -7.77 2.76
CA GLU A 103 8.45 -7.47 2.20
C GLU A 103 8.41 -6.25 1.27
N ARG A 104 7.34 -6.12 0.48
CA ARG A 104 7.13 -4.96 -0.40
C ARG A 104 7.03 -3.67 0.39
N THR A 105 6.26 -3.63 1.48
CA THR A 105 6.15 -2.44 2.33
C THR A 105 7.52 -2.02 2.86
N CYS A 106 8.36 -2.96 3.30
CA CYS A 106 9.72 -2.64 3.74
C CYS A 106 10.53 -1.94 2.64
N ARG A 107 10.49 -2.48 1.41
CA ARG A 107 11.15 -1.88 0.25
C ARG A 107 10.60 -0.51 -0.13
N LEU A 108 9.29 -0.29 0.03
CA LEU A 108 8.68 1.01 -0.19
C LEU A 108 9.14 2.02 0.85
N ILE A 109 9.19 1.63 2.13
CA ILE A 109 9.71 2.46 3.22
C ILE A 109 11.16 2.86 2.93
N ASP A 110 11.99 1.91 2.49
CA ASP A 110 13.39 2.18 2.11
C ASP A 110 13.48 3.12 0.91
N HIS A 111 12.65 2.92 -0.11
CA HIS A 111 12.59 3.76 -1.31
C HIS A 111 12.19 5.21 -1.00
N HIS A 112 11.28 5.40 -0.03
CA HIS A 112 10.83 6.71 0.44
C HIS A 112 11.72 7.28 1.56
N PHE A 113 12.82 6.60 1.92
CA PHE A 113 13.75 7.03 2.98
C PHE A 113 13.10 7.24 4.35
N GLY A 114 12.12 6.41 4.71
CA GLY A 114 11.51 6.40 6.04
C GLY A 114 10.02 6.14 6.04
N LEU A 115 9.50 5.73 7.21
CA LEU A 115 8.09 5.40 7.39
C LEU A 115 7.18 6.63 7.17
N ASP A 116 7.55 7.77 7.76
CA ASP A 116 6.72 8.97 7.70
C ASP A 116 6.64 9.53 6.28
N LEU A 117 7.75 9.52 5.54
CA LEU A 117 7.75 9.92 4.12
C LEU A 117 6.95 8.95 3.27
N TYR A 118 7.08 7.64 3.50
CA TYR A 118 6.24 6.65 2.84
C TYR A 118 4.75 6.94 3.04
N LEU A 119 4.29 7.14 4.28
CA LEU A 119 2.88 7.40 4.58
C LEU A 119 2.39 8.74 3.99
N LEU A 120 3.21 9.79 4.01
CA LEU A 120 2.84 11.10 3.51
C LEU A 120 2.79 11.14 1.98
N GLU A 121 3.80 10.60 1.29
CA GLU A 121 3.91 10.61 -0.17
C GLU A 121 2.96 9.64 -0.86
N THR A 122 2.67 8.48 -0.25
CA THR A 122 1.80 7.49 -0.87
C THR A 122 0.32 7.88 -0.73
N PRO A 123 -0.48 7.76 -1.81
CA PRO A 123 -1.91 8.01 -1.73
C PRO A 123 -2.60 6.91 -0.92
N GLU A 124 -3.74 7.23 -0.31
CA GLU A 124 -4.50 6.32 0.57
C GLU A 124 -4.88 5.00 -0.12
N ILE A 125 -5.18 5.07 -1.42
CA ILE A 125 -5.53 3.92 -2.26
C ILE A 125 -4.35 2.93 -2.35
N ASP A 126 -3.11 3.42 -2.41
CA ASP A 126 -1.91 2.58 -2.48
C ASP A 126 -1.46 2.06 -1.10
N ILE A 127 -1.74 2.81 -0.02
CA ILE A 127 -1.51 2.37 1.36
C ILE A 127 -2.41 1.17 1.67
N ALA A 128 -3.68 1.26 1.25
CA ALA A 128 -4.70 0.22 1.40
C ALA A 128 -4.75 -0.35 2.83
N SER A 129 -4.71 0.51 3.84
CA SER A 129 -4.76 0.12 5.25
C SER A 129 -5.35 1.22 6.12
N LYS A 130 -6.33 0.85 6.95
CA LYS A 130 -6.94 1.74 7.94
C LYS A 130 -5.94 2.24 8.98
N LEU A 131 -5.06 1.37 9.47
CA LEU A 131 -3.98 1.76 10.39
C LEU A 131 -3.05 2.79 9.73
N GLY A 132 -2.66 2.55 8.47
CA GLY A 132 -1.78 3.47 7.74
C GLY A 132 -2.40 4.84 7.56
N ASN A 133 -3.67 4.90 7.17
CA ASN A 133 -4.42 6.15 7.02
C ASN A 133 -4.58 6.89 8.35
N LYS A 134 -4.81 6.16 9.45
CA LYS A 134 -4.86 6.75 10.80
C LYS A 134 -3.53 7.37 11.22
N LEU A 135 -2.41 6.65 11.01
CA LEU A 135 -1.07 7.18 11.28
C LEU A 135 -0.77 8.40 10.42
N LYS A 136 -1.13 8.36 9.13
CA LYS A 136 -0.96 9.49 8.21
C LYS A 136 -1.69 10.73 8.73
N ARG A 137 -2.95 10.58 9.15
CA ARG A 137 -3.74 11.66 9.76
C ARG A 137 -3.06 12.20 11.02
N GLU A 138 -2.64 11.34 11.93
CA GLU A 138 -1.97 11.74 13.18
C GLU A 138 -0.69 12.54 12.88
N ILE A 139 0.13 12.10 11.92
CA ILE A 139 1.33 12.82 11.46
C ILE A 139 0.97 14.20 10.90
N LEU A 140 -0.02 14.28 10.00
CA LEU A 140 -0.46 15.55 9.40
C LEU A 140 -0.96 16.55 10.45
N LEU A 141 -1.76 16.08 11.42
CA LEU A 141 -2.25 16.92 12.52
C LEU A 141 -1.11 17.45 13.40
N LEU A 142 -0.10 16.62 13.68
CA LEU A 142 1.06 17.00 14.48
C LEU A 142 1.94 18.01 13.73
N LEU A 143 2.11 17.82 12.42
CA LEU A 143 2.81 18.76 11.55
C LEU A 143 2.09 20.11 11.47
N ALA A 144 0.76 20.10 11.33
CA ALA A 144 -0.07 21.30 11.28
C ALA A 144 -0.05 22.09 12.59
N LYS A 145 -0.08 21.40 13.74
CA LYS A 145 -0.02 22.02 15.07
C LYS A 145 1.39 22.50 15.45
N GLY A 146 2.44 21.88 14.91
CA GLY A 146 3.82 22.20 15.26
C GLY A 146 4.22 21.78 16.68
N THR A 147 3.52 20.82 17.28
CA THR A 147 3.71 20.43 18.70
C THR A 147 4.77 19.33 18.92
N TYR A 148 5.56 18.98 17.91
CA TYR A 148 6.61 17.96 18.00
C TYR A 148 7.90 18.52 18.61
N TYR A 149 8.57 17.71 19.45
CA TYR A 149 9.84 18.02 20.12
C TYR A 149 9.91 19.41 20.80
N PRO A 150 9.05 19.69 21.81
CA PRO A 150 9.05 21.00 22.48
C PRO A 150 10.36 21.29 23.23
N ASN A 151 11.09 20.26 23.62
CA ASN A 151 12.33 20.39 24.40
C ASN A 151 13.59 20.54 23.52
N ASP A 152 13.52 20.13 22.24
CA ASP A 152 14.67 20.03 21.34
C ASP A 152 14.45 20.90 20.08
N PRO A 153 14.84 22.18 20.09
CA PRO A 153 14.57 23.11 18.99
C PRO A 153 15.30 22.74 17.69
N GLU A 154 16.47 22.11 17.78
CA GLU A 154 17.23 21.66 16.61
C GLU A 154 16.49 20.57 15.83
N ARG A 155 16.00 19.54 16.54
CA ARG A 155 15.21 18.45 15.95
C ARG A 155 13.89 18.96 15.40
N HIS A 156 13.24 19.87 16.12
CA HIS A 156 12.03 20.53 15.65
C HIS A 156 12.26 21.23 14.29
N ASN A 157 13.31 22.04 14.18
CA ASN A 157 13.63 22.74 12.94
C ASN A 157 14.00 21.77 11.79
N TYR A 158 14.73 20.69 12.09
CA TYR A 158 15.07 19.67 11.09
C TYR A 158 13.81 19.00 10.51
N ILE A 159 12.89 18.54 11.36
CA ILE A 159 11.64 17.90 10.95
C ILE A 159 10.77 18.88 10.17
N LYS A 160 10.66 20.12 10.64
CA LYS A 160 9.92 21.18 9.96
C LYS A 160 10.42 21.40 8.54
N GLN A 161 11.74 21.41 8.33
CA GLN A 161 12.34 21.54 6.99
C GLN A 161 12.12 20.28 6.15
N LYS A 162 12.31 19.09 6.72
CA LYS A 162 12.17 17.80 6.03
C LYS A 162 10.75 17.57 5.49
N TYR A 163 9.72 17.89 6.29
CA TYR A 163 8.31 17.63 5.95
C TYR A 163 7.54 18.89 5.51
N ALA A 164 8.24 20.00 5.22
CA ALA A 164 7.62 21.29 4.86
C ALA A 164 6.58 21.18 3.73
N LYS A 165 6.78 20.26 2.78
CA LYS A 165 5.90 20.04 1.62
C LYS A 165 4.52 19.47 1.97
N PHE A 166 4.38 18.84 3.12
CA PHE A 166 3.17 18.11 3.54
C PHE A 166 2.39 18.84 4.63
N VAL A 167 2.77 20.07 4.97
CA VAL A 167 2.07 20.89 5.96
C VAL A 167 0.77 21.37 5.35
N ILE A 168 -0.34 21.00 5.99
CA ILE A 168 -1.71 21.32 5.59
C ILE A 168 -2.41 22.00 6.80
N SER A 169 -3.54 22.68 6.58
CA SER A 169 -4.35 23.24 7.66
C SER A 169 -4.90 22.13 8.58
N VAL A 170 -5.14 22.46 9.85
CA VAL A 170 -5.68 21.49 10.83
C VAL A 170 -7.07 21.01 10.42
N GLU A 171 -7.90 21.89 9.86
CA GLU A 171 -9.24 21.57 9.40
C GLU A 171 -9.22 20.54 8.28
N GLU A 172 -8.36 20.72 7.26
CA GLU A 172 -8.23 19.75 6.18
C GLU A 172 -7.60 18.44 6.66
N ALA A 173 -6.58 18.52 7.53
CA ALA A 173 -5.88 17.36 8.07
C ALA A 173 -6.82 16.42 8.86
N ASP A 174 -7.84 16.93 9.55
CA ASP A 174 -8.73 16.13 10.38
C ASP A 174 -9.62 15.18 9.57
N TRP A 175 -9.95 15.57 8.33
CA TRP A 175 -10.76 14.77 7.40
C TRP A 175 -10.01 13.67 6.67
N PHE A 176 -8.67 13.62 6.75
CA PHE A 176 -7.89 12.62 6.02
C PHE A 176 -8.07 11.20 6.58
N GLY A 177 -8.29 10.22 5.69
CA GLY A 177 -8.31 8.81 6.04
C GLY A 177 -9.45 8.35 6.96
N LEU A 178 -10.49 9.16 7.14
CA LEU A 178 -11.71 8.78 7.86
C LEU A 178 -12.59 7.87 7.00
N ASP A 179 -13.13 6.82 7.62
CA ASP A 179 -14.21 6.05 7.01
C ASP A 179 -15.50 6.87 6.98
N LEU A 180 -16.42 6.54 6.08
CA LEU A 180 -17.72 7.22 5.98
C LEU A 180 -18.49 7.23 7.32
N ASN A 181 -18.40 6.14 8.09
CA ASN A 181 -19.01 6.04 9.42
C ASN A 181 -18.30 6.87 10.50
N GLU A 182 -17.03 7.22 10.30
CA GLU A 182 -16.26 8.04 11.24
C GLU A 182 -16.36 9.53 10.88
N ALA A 183 -16.79 9.84 9.65
CA ALA A 183 -16.95 11.18 9.11
C ALA A 183 -18.36 11.77 9.33
N CYS A 184 -19.38 10.92 9.51
CA CYS A 184 -20.77 11.31 9.80
C CYS A 184 -21.03 11.40 11.30
#